data_AF-A0A067PLG5-F1
#
_entry.id   AF-A0A067PLG5-F1
#
_cell.length_a   1.000
_cell.length_b   1.000
_cell.length_c   1.000
_cell.angle_alpha   90.00
_cell.angle_beta   90.00
_cell.angle_gamma   90.00
#
_symmetry.space_group_name_H-M   'P 1'
#
loop_
_entity.id
_entity.type
_entity.pdbx_description
1 polymer ?
#
loop_
_entity_poly.entity_id
_entity_poly.type
_entity_poly.pdbx_seq_one_letter_code
_entity_poly.pdbx_strand_id
1 'polypeptide(L)'
;MTSIEGFTYCTSPISNRVATSNRRNKHRLYLAFYHQGREYGDDTEFHSALVLAPKAPVAGRMDSWRFHVRNIGVGRGCDNWIYEGKQALNGDMRIVSMQLLCKLDDDRVSGMGLGMLLRDVDVAEDDPSWCSKHWVRSAIQMLVDKDVIPQLHMQSRTIWKNGFVFAKSVANRPSTCMPVCDTTGREIKSDIHWTPLRH
;
A
#
# COMPACT_ATOMS: atom_id res chain seq x y z
N MET A 1 -4.81 -11.07 64.96
CA MET A 1 -4.28 -11.38 63.61
C MET A 1 -5.34 -12.28 62.97
N THR A 2 -6.07 -11.91 61.92
CA THR A 2 -5.74 -11.06 60.77
C THR A 2 -7.04 -10.53 60.16
N SER A 3 -7.06 -9.25 59.79
CA SER A 3 -8.11 -8.57 59.03
C SER A 3 -8.12 -9.08 57.58
N ILE A 4 -9.30 -9.22 56.95
CA ILE A 4 -9.42 -9.46 55.51
C ILE A 4 -10.27 -8.31 54.96
N GLU A 5 -9.61 -7.29 54.45
CA GLU A 5 -10.22 -6.18 53.73
C GLU A 5 -10.52 -6.56 52.29
N GLY A 6 -11.63 -6.01 51.78
CA GLY A 6 -12.21 -6.34 50.49
C GLY A 6 -11.41 -5.85 49.29
N PHE A 7 -11.51 -6.61 48.20
CA PHE A 7 -11.08 -6.18 46.87
C PHE A 7 -12.28 -5.66 46.09
N THR A 8 -12.39 -4.33 46.02
CA THR A 8 -13.27 -3.65 45.08
C THR A 8 -12.60 -3.67 43.70
N TYR A 9 -13.21 -4.32 42.72
CA TYR A 9 -12.77 -4.28 41.33
C TYR A 9 -13.06 -2.90 40.74
N CYS A 10 -12.02 -2.12 40.47
CA CYS A 10 -12.12 -0.92 39.64
C CYS A 10 -12.28 -1.35 38.17
N THR A 11 -13.50 -1.33 37.66
CA THR A 11 -13.78 -1.41 36.23
C THR A 11 -13.38 -0.10 35.55
N SER A 12 -12.27 -0.09 34.82
CA SER A 12 -11.89 1.01 33.95
C SER A 12 -12.91 1.17 32.82
N PRO A 13 -13.41 2.38 32.52
CA PRO A 13 -14.35 2.57 31.43
C PRO A 13 -13.69 2.36 30.07
N ILE A 14 -14.38 1.60 29.23
CA ILE A 14 -14.10 1.38 27.80
C ILE A 14 -13.95 2.74 27.13
N SER A 15 -12.71 3.07 26.77
CA SER A 15 -12.37 4.27 26.03
C SER A 15 -12.88 4.16 24.60
N ASN A 16 -14.11 4.61 24.36
CA ASN A 16 -14.64 4.93 23.04
C ASN A 16 -13.78 6.01 22.38
N ARG A 17 -12.66 5.63 21.76
CA ARG A 17 -11.87 6.52 20.90
C ARG A 17 -12.51 6.58 19.52
N VAL A 18 -13.63 7.30 19.41
CA VAL A 18 -13.97 7.97 18.16
C VAL A 18 -13.49 9.41 18.28
N ALA A 19 -12.21 9.60 18.00
CA ALA A 19 -11.67 10.90 17.64
C ALA A 19 -10.75 10.69 16.44
N THR A 20 -11.35 10.52 15.26
CA THR A 20 -10.62 10.72 14.01
C THR A 20 -10.23 12.19 13.95
N SER A 21 -8.96 12.47 14.19
CA SER A 21 -8.33 13.78 13.96
C SER A 21 -8.91 14.47 12.71
N ASN A 22 -9.42 15.69 12.88
CA ASN A 22 -9.92 16.58 11.82
C ASN A 22 -8.78 17.25 11.02
N ARG A 23 -7.53 16.77 11.15
CA ARG A 23 -6.40 17.32 10.38
C ARG A 23 -6.61 17.05 8.89
N ARG A 24 -6.54 18.13 8.11
CA ARG A 24 -6.86 18.15 6.66
C ARG A 24 -5.86 17.41 5.76
N ASN A 25 -4.69 17.04 6.30
CA ASN A 25 -3.58 16.46 5.54
C ASN A 25 -3.18 15.08 6.08
N LYS A 26 -4.04 14.08 5.90
CA LYS A 26 -3.71 12.68 6.16
C LYS A 26 -2.99 12.10 4.95
N HIS A 27 -1.89 11.39 5.14
CA HIS A 27 -1.37 10.51 4.10
C HIS A 27 -2.42 9.46 3.71
N ARG A 28 -2.30 8.97 2.49
CA ARG A 28 -3.12 7.90 1.94
C ARG A 28 -2.21 6.75 1.58
N LEU A 29 -2.57 5.55 2.03
CA LEU A 29 -1.90 4.33 1.64
C LEU A 29 -2.63 3.73 0.44
N TYR A 30 -1.88 3.50 -0.63
CA TYR A 30 -2.37 2.95 -1.87
C TYR A 30 -1.68 1.61 -2.18
N LEU A 31 -2.41 0.71 -2.83
CA LEU A 31 -1.84 -0.35 -3.64
C LEU A 31 -1.72 0.18 -5.08
N ALA A 32 -0.50 0.30 -5.59
CA ALA A 32 -0.20 0.82 -6.93
C ALA A 32 0.15 -0.31 -7.90
N PHE A 33 -0.34 -0.19 -9.12
CA PHE A 33 -0.08 -1.11 -10.23
C PHE A 33 0.75 -0.39 -11.28
N TYR A 34 1.90 -0.95 -11.63
CA TYR A 34 2.85 -0.41 -12.61
C TYR A 34 2.85 -1.26 -13.86
N HIS A 35 3.04 -0.65 -15.03
CA HIS A 35 3.39 -1.42 -16.23
C HIS A 35 4.64 -2.25 -15.95
N GLN A 36 4.55 -3.56 -16.17
CA GLN A 36 5.68 -4.46 -16.06
C GLN A 36 6.34 -4.59 -17.45
N GLY A 37 7.62 -4.23 -17.57
CA GLY A 37 8.36 -4.34 -18.83
C GLY A 37 8.74 -5.77 -19.23
N ARG A 38 8.23 -6.80 -18.53
CA ARG A 38 8.47 -8.22 -18.80
C ARG A 38 7.17 -9.00 -18.66
N GLU A 39 6.80 -9.72 -19.71
CA GLU A 39 5.63 -10.60 -19.72
C GLU A 39 5.94 -11.89 -18.93
N TYR A 40 5.18 -12.14 -17.87
CA TYR A 40 5.23 -13.39 -17.09
C TYR A 40 3.80 -13.97 -16.97
N GLY A 41 3.08 -14.11 -18.09
CA GLY A 41 1.68 -14.59 -18.10
C GLY A 41 0.63 -13.58 -17.62
N ASP A 42 -0.65 -13.93 -17.77
CA ASP A 42 -1.78 -12.99 -17.65
C ASP A 42 -1.95 -12.34 -16.27
N ASP A 43 -1.62 -13.06 -15.19
CA ASP A 43 -1.75 -12.58 -13.80
C ASP A 43 -0.48 -11.85 -13.28
N THR A 44 0.36 -11.40 -14.22
CA THR A 44 1.67 -10.78 -13.98
C THR A 44 1.88 -9.54 -14.87
N GLU A 45 0.82 -9.05 -15.50
CA GLU A 45 0.86 -7.87 -16.37
C GLU A 45 1.33 -6.60 -15.64
N PHE A 46 1.06 -6.52 -14.32
CA PHE A 46 1.41 -5.38 -13.51
C PHE A 46 2.31 -5.74 -12.34
N HIS A 47 3.36 -4.94 -12.17
CA HIS A 47 4.14 -4.93 -10.94
C HIS A 47 3.36 -4.20 -9.84
N SER A 48 3.26 -4.81 -8.66
CA SER A 48 2.50 -4.26 -7.52
C SER A 48 3.42 -3.64 -6.47
N ALA A 49 3.01 -2.50 -5.91
CA ALA A 49 3.72 -1.84 -4.81
C ALA A 49 2.74 -1.19 -3.83
N LEU A 50 3.18 -0.95 -2.60
CA LEU A 50 2.49 -0.04 -1.69
C LEU A 50 3.08 1.37 -1.85
N VAL A 51 2.21 2.37 -1.87
CA VAL A 51 2.58 3.79 -1.96
C VAL A 51 1.92 4.57 -0.83
N LEU A 52 2.73 5.20 0.01
CA LEU A 52 2.26 6.20 0.97
C LEU A 52 2.45 7.58 0.35
N ALA A 53 1.37 8.31 0.12
CA ALA A 53 1.43 9.62 -0.53
C ALA A 53 0.56 10.66 0.20
N PRO A 54 0.89 11.95 0.12
CA PRO A 54 0.02 13.01 0.61
C PRO A 54 -1.37 12.96 -0.06
N LYS A 55 -2.36 13.62 0.54
CA LYS A 55 -3.73 13.67 -0.03
C LYS A 55 -3.75 14.17 -1.49
N ALA A 56 -2.95 15.19 -1.79
CA ALA A 56 -2.80 15.81 -3.10
C ALA A 56 -1.29 15.94 -3.40
N PRO A 57 -0.65 14.85 -3.85
CA PRO A 57 0.78 14.84 -4.13
C PRO A 57 1.08 15.78 -5.30
N VAL A 58 2.06 16.66 -5.13
CA VAL A 58 2.48 17.60 -6.18
C VAL A 58 3.57 16.94 -7.02
N ALA A 59 3.37 16.87 -8.33
CA ALA A 59 4.34 16.31 -9.27
C ALA A 59 5.73 16.94 -9.10
N GLY A 60 6.78 16.13 -9.18
CA GLY A 60 8.17 16.54 -9.00
C GLY A 60 8.64 16.62 -7.53
N ARG A 61 7.74 16.53 -6.54
CA ARG A 61 8.14 16.46 -5.13
C ARG A 61 8.48 15.04 -4.70
N MET A 62 9.43 14.91 -3.77
CA MET A 62 9.83 13.64 -3.14
C MET A 62 9.26 13.51 -1.72
N ASP A 63 7.94 13.59 -1.59
CA ASP A 63 7.22 13.46 -0.31
C ASP A 63 6.29 12.24 -0.24
N SER A 64 6.34 11.36 -1.26
CA SER A 64 5.75 10.02 -1.21
C SER A 64 6.79 8.96 -0.89
N TRP A 65 6.33 7.79 -0.47
CA TRP A 65 7.14 6.60 -0.25
C TRP A 65 6.60 5.44 -1.09
N ARG A 66 7.51 4.63 -1.62
CA ARG A 66 7.20 3.39 -2.32
C ARG A 66 7.86 2.22 -1.62
N PHE A 67 7.07 1.18 -1.41
CA PHE A 67 7.49 -0.09 -0.81
C PHE A 67 7.12 -1.22 -1.76
N HIS A 68 8.11 -1.98 -2.19
CA HIS A 68 7.90 -3.10 -3.09
C HIS A 68 9.05 -4.08 -3.00
N VAL A 69 8.90 -5.20 -3.69
CA VAL A 69 10.01 -6.09 -4.01
C VAL A 69 10.39 -5.92 -5.47
N ARG A 70 11.68 -6.07 -5.81
CA ARG A 70 12.16 -6.05 -7.18
C ARG A 70 13.03 -7.27 -7.45
N ASN A 71 12.88 -7.84 -8.64
CA ASN A 71 13.74 -8.94 -9.09
C ASN A 71 15.09 -8.37 -9.55
N ILE A 72 16.18 -8.89 -9.00
CA ILE A 72 17.58 -8.53 -9.32
C ILE A 72 18.32 -9.63 -10.06
N GLY A 73 17.74 -10.83 -10.13
CA GLY A 73 18.30 -11.99 -10.82
C GLY A 73 17.94 -11.97 -12.29
N VAL A 74 18.71 -11.27 -13.12
CA VAL A 74 18.59 -11.37 -14.58
C VAL A 74 19.70 -12.27 -15.09
N GLY A 75 19.40 -13.54 -15.39
CA GLY A 75 20.24 -14.35 -16.29
C GLY A 75 20.75 -15.72 -15.82
N ARG A 76 20.36 -16.26 -14.66
CA ARG A 76 20.82 -17.61 -14.22
C ARG A 76 19.72 -18.54 -13.71
N GLY A 77 18.46 -18.30 -14.10
CA GLY A 77 17.34 -19.16 -13.68
C GLY A 77 16.95 -19.08 -12.20
N CYS A 78 17.55 -18.16 -11.45
CA CYS A 78 17.18 -17.86 -10.06
C CYS A 78 16.58 -16.46 -10.01
N ASP A 79 15.28 -16.37 -9.75
CA ASP A 79 14.60 -15.11 -9.47
C ASP A 79 14.98 -14.67 -8.05
N ASN A 80 15.98 -13.79 -7.94
CA ASN A 80 16.33 -13.19 -6.66
C ASN A 80 15.50 -11.92 -6.46
N TRP A 81 14.62 -11.92 -5.46
CA TRP A 81 13.78 -10.78 -5.10
C TRP A 81 14.35 -10.06 -3.90
N ILE A 82 14.37 -8.73 -3.95
CA ILE A 82 14.77 -7.91 -2.79
C ILE A 82 13.70 -6.88 -2.46
N TYR A 83 13.50 -6.66 -1.17
CA TYR A 83 12.67 -5.57 -0.67
C TYR A 83 13.36 -4.20 -0.87
N GLU A 84 12.57 -3.21 -1.29
CA GLU A 84 12.96 -1.82 -1.42
C GLU A 84 11.85 -0.92 -0.87
N GLY A 85 12.18 -0.16 0.18
CA GLY A 85 11.35 0.90 0.75
C GLY A 85 12.08 2.23 0.71
N LYS A 86 11.61 3.19 -0.09
CA LYS A 86 12.29 4.49 -0.25
C LYS A 86 11.33 5.63 -0.59
N GLN A 87 11.80 6.86 -0.40
CA GLN A 87 11.12 8.04 -0.93
C GLN A 87 11.02 7.96 -2.46
N ALA A 88 9.87 8.37 -2.98
CA ALA A 88 9.53 8.31 -4.38
C ALA A 88 9.09 9.68 -4.88
N LEU A 89 9.44 9.96 -6.14
CA LEU A 89 8.96 11.14 -6.86
C LEU A 89 7.47 10.99 -7.12
N ASN A 90 6.69 12.00 -6.76
CA ASN A 90 5.34 12.17 -7.29
C ASN A 90 5.46 12.45 -8.77
N GLY A 91 4.77 11.71 -9.63
CA GLY A 91 4.94 11.89 -11.07
C GLY A 91 5.38 10.64 -11.86
N ASP A 92 5.70 9.51 -11.21
CA ASP A 92 6.04 8.25 -11.88
C ASP A 92 4.97 7.76 -12.88
N MET A 93 5.19 8.09 -14.16
CA MET A 93 4.31 7.77 -15.29
C MET A 93 4.17 6.28 -15.59
N ARG A 94 4.96 5.42 -14.92
CA ARG A 94 4.83 3.96 -15.07
C ARG A 94 3.66 3.40 -14.29
N ILE A 95 3.10 4.16 -13.35
CA ILE A 95 1.90 3.76 -12.61
C ILE A 95 0.71 3.80 -13.56
N VAL A 96 -0.04 2.72 -13.59
CA VAL A 96 -1.26 2.55 -14.40
C VAL A 96 -2.48 2.98 -13.61
N SER A 97 -2.57 2.52 -12.37
CA SER A 97 -3.65 2.87 -11.45
C SER A 97 -3.20 2.73 -10.01
N MET A 98 -3.98 3.33 -9.11
CA MET A 98 -3.85 3.11 -7.67
C MET A 98 -5.18 2.65 -7.07
N GLN A 99 -5.09 1.87 -6.01
CA GLN A 99 -6.23 1.47 -5.20
C GLN A 99 -6.05 2.04 -3.80
N LEU A 100 -6.99 2.85 -3.34
CA LEU A 100 -6.95 3.43 -2.00
C LEU A 100 -7.29 2.36 -0.96
N LEU A 101 -6.33 2.04 -0.09
CA LEU A 101 -6.54 1.10 1.01
C LEU A 101 -7.12 1.80 2.23
N CYS A 102 -6.46 2.87 2.69
CA CYS A 102 -6.88 3.63 3.86
C CYS A 102 -6.22 5.02 3.91
N LYS A 103 -6.70 5.83 4.86
CA LYS A 103 -6.08 7.11 5.24
C LYS A 103 -5.30 6.91 6.53
N LEU A 104 -4.10 7.46 6.61
CA LEU A 104 -3.22 7.33 7.77
C LEU A 104 -2.95 8.71 8.36
N ASP A 105 -2.95 8.76 9.69
CA ASP A 105 -2.55 9.96 10.42
C ASP A 105 -1.02 10.01 10.51
N ASP A 106 -0.44 11.09 9.98
CA ASP A 106 1.03 11.27 9.85
C ASP A 106 1.75 11.19 11.20
N ASP A 107 1.07 11.58 12.29
CA ASP A 107 1.61 11.53 13.65
C ASP A 107 1.76 10.08 14.18
N ARG A 108 1.05 9.11 13.57
CA ARG A 108 1.06 7.70 13.99
C ARG A 108 1.92 6.82 13.09
N VAL A 109 1.94 7.12 11.79
CA VAL A 109 2.58 6.26 10.79
C VAL A 109 3.39 7.11 9.81
N SER A 110 4.72 7.00 9.89
CA SER A 110 5.65 7.64 8.95
C SER A 110 6.07 6.68 7.84
N GLY A 111 6.49 7.23 6.70
CA GLY A 111 7.02 6.41 5.60
C GLY A 111 8.27 5.62 5.98
N MET A 112 9.14 6.18 6.83
CA MET A 112 10.28 5.44 7.38
C MET A 112 9.84 4.29 8.29
N GLY A 113 8.86 4.54 9.17
CA GLY A 113 8.31 3.51 10.06
C GLY A 113 7.66 2.36 9.31
N LEU A 114 6.86 2.65 8.27
CA LEU A 114 6.36 1.63 7.35
C LEU A 114 7.50 0.91 6.64
N GLY A 115 8.51 1.65 6.20
CA GLY A 115 9.68 1.08 5.52
C GLY A 115 10.43 0.06 6.35
N MET A 116 10.60 0.31 7.66
CA MET A 116 11.20 -0.62 8.61
C MET A 116 10.30 -1.84 8.82
N LEU A 117 8.99 -1.62 9.01
CA LEU A 117 8.06 -2.71 9.27
C LEU A 117 7.89 -3.66 8.08
N LEU A 118 7.77 -3.09 6.87
CA LEU A 118 7.55 -3.85 5.64
C LEU A 118 8.79 -4.65 5.20
N ARG A 119 9.96 -4.38 5.80
CA ARG A 119 11.16 -5.20 5.60
C ARG A 119 11.01 -6.60 6.20
N ASP A 120 10.16 -6.75 7.20
CA ASP A 120 9.92 -8.04 7.88
C ASP A 120 8.95 -8.94 7.10
N VAL A 121 8.41 -8.48 5.96
CA VAL A 121 7.54 -9.29 5.11
C VAL A 121 8.40 -10.24 4.29
N ASP A 122 8.16 -11.54 4.47
CA ASP A 122 8.92 -12.59 3.80
C ASP A 122 8.99 -12.41 2.28
N VAL A 123 10.20 -12.66 1.76
CA VAL A 123 10.50 -12.71 0.34
C VAL A 123 10.93 -14.14 0.03
N ALA A 124 10.17 -14.83 -0.82
CA ALA A 124 10.50 -16.21 -1.17
C ALA A 124 11.62 -16.23 -2.22
N GLU A 125 12.72 -16.92 -1.91
CA GLU A 125 13.90 -17.03 -2.79
C GLU A 125 13.83 -18.24 -3.74
N ASP A 126 13.01 -19.25 -3.41
CA ASP A 126 12.98 -20.56 -4.09
C ASP A 126 11.62 -20.93 -4.73
N ASP A 127 10.69 -19.96 -4.84
CA ASP A 127 9.39 -20.18 -5.47
C ASP A 127 9.31 -19.41 -6.80
N PRO A 128 9.39 -20.10 -7.97
CA PRO A 128 9.34 -19.44 -9.27
C PRO A 128 7.97 -18.85 -9.60
N SER A 129 6.92 -19.21 -8.86
CA SER A 129 5.60 -18.58 -8.98
C SER A 129 5.50 -17.30 -8.16
N TRP A 130 6.46 -17.07 -7.25
CA TRP A 130 6.45 -15.93 -6.35
C TRP A 130 6.82 -14.63 -7.08
N CYS A 131 6.13 -13.55 -6.73
CA CYS A 131 6.32 -12.26 -7.37
C CYS A 131 5.73 -11.14 -6.51
N SER A 132 5.78 -9.90 -7.00
CA SER A 132 5.37 -8.72 -6.24
C SER A 132 3.92 -8.76 -5.74
N LYS A 133 3.00 -9.46 -6.43
CA LYS A 133 1.62 -9.65 -5.95
C LYS A 133 1.55 -10.46 -4.66
N HIS A 134 2.43 -11.43 -4.47
CA HIS A 134 2.48 -12.26 -3.27
C HIS A 134 2.95 -11.40 -2.09
N TRP A 135 4.05 -10.66 -2.30
CA TRP A 135 4.57 -9.74 -1.29
C TRP A 135 3.54 -8.70 -0.84
N VAL A 136 2.88 -7.99 -1.76
CA VAL A 136 1.90 -6.95 -1.36
C VAL A 136 0.70 -7.53 -0.61
N ARG A 137 0.26 -8.75 -0.94
CA ARG A 137 -0.85 -9.41 -0.23
C ARG A 137 -0.46 -9.73 1.22
N SER A 138 0.75 -10.25 1.42
CA SER A 138 1.30 -10.51 2.76
C SER A 138 1.55 -9.22 3.54
N ALA A 139 2.08 -8.19 2.88
CA ALA A 139 2.30 -6.87 3.47
C ALA A 139 1.00 -6.23 3.97
N ILE A 140 -0.06 -6.24 3.16
CA ILE A 140 -1.37 -5.71 3.56
C ILE A 140 -1.91 -6.49 4.77
N GLN A 141 -1.82 -7.82 4.74
CA GLN A 141 -2.28 -8.65 5.86
C GLN A 141 -1.50 -8.34 7.15
N MET A 142 -0.17 -8.27 7.07
CA MET A 142 0.68 -7.92 8.22
C MET A 142 0.33 -6.55 8.80
N LEU A 143 0.08 -5.55 7.96
CA LEU A 143 -0.29 -4.21 8.42
C LEU A 143 -1.63 -4.19 9.16
N VAL A 144 -2.58 -5.03 8.75
CA VAL A 144 -3.86 -5.22 9.44
C VAL A 144 -3.65 -5.94 10.77
N ASP A 145 -2.90 -7.04 10.78
CA ASP A 145 -2.67 -7.86 11.97
C ASP A 145 -1.92 -7.10 13.07
N LYS A 146 -1.06 -6.16 12.68
CA LYS A 146 -0.32 -5.27 13.61
C LYS A 146 -1.05 -3.97 13.96
N ASP A 147 -2.31 -3.81 13.57
CA ASP A 147 -3.13 -2.61 13.80
C ASP A 147 -2.47 -1.31 13.29
N VAL A 148 -1.68 -1.41 12.21
CA VAL A 148 -1.08 -0.25 11.55
C VAL A 148 -2.07 0.39 10.57
N ILE A 149 -2.87 -0.44 9.91
CA ILE A 149 -4.02 -0.01 9.12
C ILE A 149 -5.30 -0.63 9.67
N PRO A 150 -6.47 0.01 9.46
CA PRO A 150 -7.73 -0.54 9.93
C PRO A 150 -8.03 -1.92 9.33
N GLN A 151 -8.83 -2.71 10.06
CA GLN A 151 -9.41 -3.94 9.52
C GLN A 151 -10.12 -3.67 8.19
N LEU A 152 -9.80 -4.49 7.19
CA LEU A 152 -10.37 -4.39 5.86
C LEU A 152 -11.58 -5.32 5.75
N HIS A 153 -12.60 -4.91 5.03
CA HIS A 153 -13.85 -5.67 4.90
C HIS A 153 -13.73 -6.92 4.00
N MET A 154 -12.55 -7.17 3.44
CA MET A 154 -12.25 -8.31 2.59
C MET A 154 -10.76 -8.65 2.67
N GLN A 155 -10.43 -9.89 2.28
CA GLN A 155 -9.05 -10.40 2.32
C GLN A 155 -8.14 -9.67 1.32
N SER A 156 -6.86 -9.55 1.66
CA SER A 156 -5.85 -8.88 0.83
C SER A 156 -5.75 -9.42 -0.60
N ARG A 157 -5.98 -10.74 -0.79
CA ARG A 157 -6.06 -11.37 -2.11
C ARG A 157 -7.20 -10.81 -2.97
N THR A 158 -8.39 -10.64 -2.39
CA THR A 158 -9.57 -10.10 -3.08
C THR A 158 -9.37 -8.62 -3.41
N ILE A 159 -8.83 -7.85 -2.47
CA ILE A 159 -8.49 -6.43 -2.68
C ILE A 159 -7.55 -6.28 -3.87
N TRP A 160 -6.45 -7.04 -3.86
CA TRP A 160 -5.48 -7.03 -4.96
C TRP A 160 -6.14 -7.39 -6.29
N LYS A 161 -7.00 -8.43 -6.32
CA LYS A 161 -7.69 -8.86 -7.54
C LYS A 161 -8.60 -7.75 -8.09
N ASN A 162 -9.33 -7.06 -7.22
CA ASN A 162 -10.19 -5.94 -7.62
C ASN A 162 -9.36 -4.78 -8.21
N GLY A 163 -8.26 -4.42 -7.56
CA GLY A 163 -7.35 -3.39 -8.05
C GLY A 163 -6.69 -3.79 -9.39
N PHE A 164 -6.33 -5.06 -9.55
CA PHE A 164 -5.76 -5.59 -10.79
C PHE A 164 -6.76 -5.52 -11.96
N VAL A 165 -8.02 -5.94 -11.74
CA VAL A 165 -9.08 -5.83 -12.76
C VAL A 165 -9.32 -4.36 -13.13
N PHE A 166 -9.36 -3.47 -12.14
CA PHE A 166 -9.45 -2.03 -12.40
C PHE A 166 -8.27 -1.52 -13.23
N ALA A 167 -7.03 -1.89 -12.86
CA ALA A 167 -5.82 -1.52 -13.60
C ALA A 167 -5.90 -1.95 -15.07
N LYS A 168 -6.33 -3.19 -15.35
CA LYS A 168 -6.53 -3.66 -16.74
C LYS A 168 -7.54 -2.80 -17.50
N SER A 169 -8.65 -2.43 -16.84
CA SER A 169 -9.72 -1.64 -17.48
C SER A 169 -9.30 -0.21 -17.86
N VAL A 170 -8.27 0.34 -17.20
CA VAL A 170 -7.80 1.71 -17.42
C VAL A 170 -6.43 1.80 -18.08
N ALA A 171 -5.74 0.68 -18.32
CA ALA A 171 -4.35 0.65 -18.81
C ALA A 171 -4.11 1.45 -20.10
N ASN A 172 -5.09 1.45 -21.00
CA ASN A 172 -5.00 2.15 -22.29
C ASN A 172 -5.85 3.43 -22.33
N ARG A 173 -6.37 3.88 -21.19
CA ARG A 173 -7.24 5.06 -21.12
C ARG A 173 -6.37 6.32 -21.02
N PRO A 174 -6.49 7.27 -21.95
CA PRO A 174 -5.86 8.57 -21.78
C PRO A 174 -6.49 9.28 -20.57
N SER A 175 -5.66 9.71 -19.62
CA SER A 175 -6.13 10.40 -18.43
C SER A 175 -5.15 11.50 -18.01
N THR A 176 -5.70 12.64 -17.62
CA THR A 176 -4.95 13.75 -17.02
C THR A 176 -4.72 13.58 -15.52
N CYS A 177 -5.37 12.59 -14.91
CA CYS A 177 -5.28 12.25 -13.49
C CYS A 177 -4.93 10.77 -13.31
N MET A 178 -4.34 10.39 -12.17
CA MET A 178 -4.17 8.97 -11.80
C MET A 178 -5.53 8.30 -11.73
N PRO A 179 -5.81 7.22 -12.48
CA PRO A 179 -6.97 6.39 -12.19
C PRO A 179 -6.86 5.81 -10.78
N VAL A 180 -7.89 6.02 -9.96
CA VAL A 180 -7.95 5.50 -8.59
C VAL A 180 -9.24 4.72 -8.39
N CYS A 181 -9.16 3.56 -7.72
CA CYS A 181 -10.32 2.83 -7.24
C CYS A 181 -10.29 2.64 -5.72
N ASP A 182 -11.43 2.25 -5.15
CA ASP A 182 -11.51 1.76 -3.77
C ASP A 182 -11.17 0.26 -3.66
N THR A 183 -11.22 -0.30 -2.44
CA THR A 183 -10.93 -1.71 -2.17
C THR A 183 -11.88 -2.69 -2.87
N THR A 184 -13.04 -2.23 -3.34
CA THR A 184 -14.00 -3.03 -4.15
C THR A 184 -13.69 -3.00 -5.65
N GLY A 185 -12.72 -2.17 -6.08
CA GLY A 185 -12.37 -1.97 -7.49
C GLY A 185 -13.23 -0.94 -8.20
N ARG A 186 -14.10 -0.22 -7.46
CA ARG A 186 -14.92 0.85 -8.03
C ARG A 186 -14.08 2.12 -8.19
N GLU A 187 -14.15 2.75 -9.37
CA GLU A 187 -13.48 4.01 -9.64
C GLU A 187 -13.94 5.10 -8.64
N ILE A 188 -12.98 5.85 -8.11
CA ILE A 188 -13.21 7.00 -7.22
C ILE A 188 -12.52 8.23 -7.78
N LYS A 189 -13.00 9.42 -7.40
CA LYS A 189 -12.39 10.67 -7.81
C LYS A 189 -10.93 10.74 -7.31
N SER A 190 -10.02 10.96 -8.25
CA SER A 190 -8.60 11.15 -7.98
C SER A 190 -8.26 12.64 -7.90
N ASP A 191 -7.58 13.01 -6.82
CA ASP A 191 -6.96 14.33 -6.65
C ASP A 191 -5.46 14.30 -7.06
N ILE A 192 -4.99 13.18 -7.64
CA ILE A 192 -3.61 12.98 -8.06
C ILE A 192 -3.51 13.36 -9.54
N HIS A 193 -2.84 14.48 -9.80
CA HIS A 193 -2.62 14.98 -11.15
C HIS A 193 -1.20 14.65 -11.60
N TRP A 194 -1.07 13.96 -12.74
CA TRP A 194 0.21 13.84 -13.43
C TRP A 194 0.29 14.99 -14.39
N THR A 195 0.95 16.07 -14.00
CA THR A 195 1.38 17.04 -15.00
C THR A 195 2.53 16.36 -15.76
N PRO A 196 2.44 16.15 -17.07
CA PRO A 196 3.62 15.81 -17.85
C PRO A 196 4.64 16.92 -17.60
N LEU A 197 5.84 16.57 -17.14
CA LEU A 197 6.93 17.54 -17.13
C LEU A 197 7.10 17.99 -18.57
N ARG A 198 6.74 19.24 -18.86
CA ARG A 198 7.09 19.86 -20.13
C ARG A 198 8.61 19.99 -20.11
N HIS A 199 9.29 19.14 -20.87
CA HIS A 199 10.70 19.30 -21.19
C HIS A 199 10.89 20.52 -22.09
#